data_AF-A0A285UWB1-F1
#
_entry.id   AF-A0A285UWB1-F1
#
_cell.length_a   1.000
_cell.length_b   1.000
_cell.length_c   1.000
_cell.angle_alpha   90.00
_cell.angle_beta   90.00
_cell.angle_gamma   90.00
#
_symmetry.space_group_name_H-M   'P 1'
#
loop_
_entity.id
_entity.type
_entity.pdbx_description
1 polymer ?
#
loop_
_entity_poly.entity_id
_entity_poly.type
_entity_poly.pdbx_seq_one_letter_code
_entity_poly.pdbx_strand_id
1 'polypeptide(L)'
;MLCKTVIMIESSDIEVEDERLKLLAELAQSRRTTPGELLAHSAPGTRAFHEATHTASIVLDLVDQHLLHHPAIAANPEWFRFASRASEALFNLYQSLGEAQLETHHDDGMRPEELNASNDD
;
A
#
# COMPACT_ATOMS: atom_id res chain seq x y z
N MET A 1 36.76 -18.70 -0.62
CA MET A 1 35.33 -18.38 -0.40
C MET A 1 34.93 -17.41 -1.49
N LEU A 2 34.19 -17.86 -2.50
CA LEU A 2 33.78 -17.01 -3.62
C LEU A 2 32.55 -16.22 -3.18
N CYS A 3 32.68 -14.90 -3.09
CA CYS A 3 31.54 -13.99 -2.95
C CYS A 3 30.75 -14.06 -4.26
N LYS A 4 29.65 -14.83 -4.29
CA LYS A 4 28.68 -14.78 -5.39
C LYS A 4 27.94 -13.47 -5.24
N THR A 5 28.19 -12.50 -6.13
CA THR A 5 27.33 -11.34 -6.30
C THR A 5 25.91 -11.84 -6.60
N VAL A 6 24.94 -11.55 -5.73
CA VAL A 6 23.53 -11.78 -6.05
C VAL A 6 23.09 -10.61 -6.91
N ILE A 7 22.71 -10.89 -8.16
CA ILE A 7 22.07 -9.90 -9.02
C ILE A 7 20.64 -9.75 -8.51
N MET A 8 20.22 -8.54 -8.13
CA MET A 8 18.80 -8.30 -7.90
C MET A 8 18.06 -8.43 -9.22
N ILE A 9 17.05 -9.29 -9.25
CA ILE A 9 16.13 -9.39 -10.37
C ILE A 9 15.04 -8.34 -10.10
N GLU A 10 15.10 -7.23 -10.84
CA GLU A 10 14.05 -6.22 -10.87
C GLU A 10 13.21 -6.47 -12.13
N SER A 11 11.90 -6.62 -11.98
CA SER A 11 10.98 -6.67 -13.12
C SER A 11 10.93 -5.30 -13.80
N SER A 12 10.84 -5.27 -15.12
CA SER A 12 10.62 -4.03 -15.86
C SER A 12 9.21 -3.47 -15.63
N ASP A 13 9.02 -2.16 -15.82
CA ASP A 13 7.71 -1.52 -15.68
C ASP A 13 6.62 -2.17 -16.56
N ILE A 14 7.01 -2.69 -17.73
CA ILE A 14 6.10 -3.39 -18.66
C ILE A 14 5.65 -4.72 -18.06
N GLU A 15 6.59 -5.51 -17.54
CA GLU A 15 6.27 -6.80 -16.90
C GLU A 15 5.40 -6.60 -15.66
N VAL A 16 5.69 -5.56 -14.86
CA VAL A 16 4.89 -5.19 -13.69
C VAL A 16 3.46 -4.80 -14.09
N GLU A 17 3.29 -3.99 -15.14
CA GLU A 17 1.96 -3.58 -15.60
C GLU A 17 1.16 -4.77 -16.18
N ASP A 18 1.81 -5.66 -16.93
CA ASP A 18 1.19 -6.88 -17.43
C ASP A 18 0.71 -7.79 -16.30
N GLU A 19 1.52 -7.96 -15.24
CA GLU A 19 1.16 -8.70 -14.03
C GLU A 19 -0.03 -8.04 -13.30
N ARG A 20 -0.04 -6.71 -13.19
CA ARG A 20 -1.13 -5.96 -12.56
C ARG A 20 -2.46 -6.14 -13.30
N LEU A 21 -2.45 -6.06 -14.63
CA LEU A 21 -3.64 -6.25 -15.47
C LEU A 21 -4.15 -7.69 -15.39
N LYS A 22 -3.25 -8.68 -15.38
CA LYS A 22 -3.61 -10.09 -15.21
C LYS A 22 -4.25 -10.34 -13.85
N LEU A 23 -3.64 -9.85 -12.77
CA LEU A 23 -4.18 -9.97 -11.41
C LEU A 23 -5.57 -9.32 -11.30
N LEU A 24 -5.76 -8.14 -11.88
CA LEU A 24 -7.05 -7.45 -11.87
C LEU A 24 -8.15 -8.30 -12.53
N ALA A 25 -7.84 -8.93 -13.67
CA ALA A 25 -8.78 -9.82 -14.37
C ALA A 25 -9.13 -11.06 -13.53
N GLU A 26 -8.13 -11.69 -12.90
CA GLU A 26 -8.32 -12.87 -12.04
C GLU A 26 -9.16 -12.54 -10.80
N LEU A 27 -8.90 -11.40 -10.16
CA LEU A 27 -9.68 -10.93 -9.00
C LEU A 27 -11.13 -10.63 -9.39
N ALA A 28 -11.36 -9.94 -10.51
CA ALA A 28 -12.71 -9.66 -11.01
C ALA A 28 -13.48 -10.95 -11.28
N GLN A 29 -12.82 -11.92 -11.93
CA GLN A 29 -13.40 -13.24 -12.18
C GLN A 29 -13.76 -13.98 -10.88
N SER A 30 -12.84 -14.02 -9.90
CA SER A 30 -13.07 -14.71 -8.62
C SER A 30 -14.26 -14.14 -7.84
N ARG A 31 -14.46 -12.82 -7.94
CA ARG A 31 -15.56 -12.08 -7.30
C ARG A 31 -16.82 -12.02 -8.14
N ARG A 32 -16.83 -12.63 -9.33
CA ARG A 32 -17.95 -12.63 -10.30
C ARG A 32 -18.44 -11.21 -10.63
N THR A 33 -17.50 -10.30 -10.87
CA THR A 33 -17.72 -8.89 -11.19
C THR A 33 -16.87 -8.48 -12.40
N THR A 34 -17.08 -7.29 -12.93
CA THR A 34 -16.19 -6.72 -13.97
C THR A 34 -14.98 -6.01 -13.33
N PRO A 35 -13.85 -5.85 -14.05
CA PRO A 35 -12.73 -5.05 -13.57
C PRO A 35 -13.12 -3.62 -13.16
N GLY A 36 -14.02 -2.97 -13.91
CA GLY A 36 -14.49 -1.62 -13.60
C GLY A 36 -15.27 -1.54 -12.29
N GLU A 37 -16.17 -2.49 -12.06
CA GLU A 37 -16.90 -2.59 -10.79
C GLU A 37 -15.95 -2.89 -9.62
N LEU A 38 -14.98 -3.79 -9.80
CA LEU A 38 -13.99 -4.10 -8.77
C LEU A 38 -13.16 -2.87 -8.36
N LEU A 39 -12.74 -2.06 -9.35
CA LEU A 39 -12.03 -0.80 -9.11
C LEU A 39 -12.92 0.20 -8.38
N ALA A 40 -14.19 0.35 -8.76
CA ALA A 40 -15.12 1.25 -8.08
C ALA A 40 -15.33 0.86 -6.60
N HIS A 41 -15.41 -0.43 -6.29
CA HIS A 41 -15.53 -0.93 -4.90
C HIS A 41 -14.24 -0.79 -4.09
N SER A 42 -13.12 -0.49 -4.74
CA SER A 42 -11.79 -0.39 -4.14
C SER A 42 -11.19 1.02 -4.25
N ALA A 43 -12.00 2.01 -4.67
CA ALA A 43 -11.57 3.39 -4.82
C ALA A 43 -11.29 4.04 -3.45
N PRO A 44 -10.47 5.11 -3.40
CA PRO A 44 -10.27 5.91 -2.19
C PRO A 44 -11.61 6.29 -1.51
N GLY A 45 -11.63 6.33 -0.19
CA GLY A 45 -12.84 6.55 0.61
C GLY A 45 -13.72 5.31 0.83
N THR A 46 -13.47 4.19 0.11
CA THR A 46 -14.16 2.92 0.39
C THR A 46 -13.51 2.17 1.56
N ARG A 47 -14.28 1.27 2.18
CA ARG A 47 -13.75 0.34 3.20
C ARG A 47 -12.62 -0.53 2.65
N ALA A 48 -12.74 -1.00 1.41
CA ALA A 48 -11.71 -1.84 0.79
C ALA A 48 -10.38 -1.08 0.63
N PHE A 49 -10.44 0.22 0.32
CA PHE A 49 -9.25 1.06 0.24
C PHE A 49 -8.62 1.31 1.63
N HIS A 50 -9.45 1.53 2.67
CA HIS A 50 -8.97 1.60 4.04
C HIS A 50 -8.28 0.29 4.47
N GLU A 51 -8.87 -0.87 4.13
CA GLU A 51 -8.26 -2.18 4.40
C GLU A 51 -6.90 -2.34 3.69
N ALA A 52 -6.75 -1.86 2.46
CA ALA A 52 -5.46 -1.86 1.75
C ALA A 52 -4.43 -0.98 2.45
N THR A 53 -4.80 0.24 2.85
CA THR A 53 -3.93 1.18 3.58
C THR A 53 -3.47 0.59 4.92
N HIS A 54 -4.39 -0.01 5.67
CA HIS A 54 -4.08 -0.69 6.93
C HIS A 54 -3.19 -1.92 6.74
N THR A 55 -3.44 -2.71 5.69
CA THR A 55 -2.60 -3.87 5.39
C THR A 55 -1.18 -3.46 5.04
N ALA A 56 -1.00 -2.38 4.27
CA ALA A 56 0.31 -1.82 3.96
C ALA A 56 1.06 -1.40 5.24
N SER A 57 0.38 -0.77 6.21
CA SER A 57 1.01 -0.38 7.49
C SER A 57 1.47 -1.60 8.30
N ILE A 58 0.66 -2.67 8.37
CA ILE A 58 1.03 -3.90 9.08
C ILE A 58 2.28 -4.52 8.45
N VAL A 59 2.33 -4.62 7.12
CA VAL A 59 3.46 -5.25 6.42
C VAL A 59 4.72 -4.38 6.56
N LEU A 60 4.57 -3.06 6.51
CA LEU A 60 5.65 -2.13 6.80
C LEU A 60 6.23 -2.36 8.20
N ASP A 61 5.38 -2.43 9.23
CA ASP A 61 5.83 -2.70 10.61
C ASP A 61 6.54 -4.06 10.72
N LEU A 62 6.05 -5.10 10.04
CA LEU A 62 6.69 -6.41 10.02
C LEU A 62 8.10 -6.37 9.40
N VAL A 63 8.29 -5.61 8.33
CA VAL A 63 9.62 -5.48 7.71
C VAL A 63 10.53 -4.59 8.55
N ASP A 64 10.04 -3.43 8.97
CA ASP A 64 10.82 -2.41 9.65
C ASP A 64 11.19 -2.82 11.08
N GLN A 65 10.21 -3.24 11.88
CA GLN A 65 10.42 -3.52 13.30
C GLN A 65 10.91 -4.95 13.55
N HIS A 66 10.57 -5.91 12.69
CA HIS A 66 10.94 -7.31 12.91
C HIS A 66 12.06 -7.79 11.99
N LEU A 67 11.92 -7.63 10.66
CA LEU A 67 12.90 -8.20 9.74
C LEU A 67 14.24 -7.46 9.78
N LEU A 68 14.25 -6.13 9.74
CA LEU A 68 15.49 -5.33 9.82
C LEU A 68 16.22 -5.49 11.14
N HIS A 69 15.49 -5.74 12.23
CA HIS A 69 16.04 -5.96 13.57
C HIS A 69 16.47 -7.42 13.81
N HIS A 70 16.25 -8.32 12.85
CA HIS A 70 16.64 -9.71 13.01
C HIS A 70 18.18 -9.88 12.92
N PRO A 71 18.84 -10.56 13.87
CA PRO A 71 20.30 -10.65 13.91
C PRO A 71 20.95 -11.22 12.64
N ALA A 72 20.28 -12.18 11.97
CA ALA A 72 20.78 -12.73 10.72
C ALA A 72 20.76 -11.70 9.57
N ILE A 73 19.78 -10.80 9.54
CA ILE A 73 19.69 -9.72 8.56
C ILE A 73 20.75 -8.66 8.87
N ALA A 74 20.86 -8.23 10.14
CA ALA A 74 21.87 -7.27 10.57
C ALA A 74 23.31 -7.76 10.35
N ALA A 75 23.56 -9.07 10.47
CA ALA A 75 24.89 -9.66 10.27
C ALA A 75 25.33 -9.73 8.80
N ASN A 76 24.41 -9.52 7.84
CA ASN A 76 24.72 -9.61 6.42
C ASN A 76 24.35 -8.30 5.68
N PRO A 77 25.34 -7.51 5.22
CA PRO A 77 25.09 -6.23 4.55
C PRO A 77 24.23 -6.32 3.28
N GLU A 78 24.29 -7.44 2.56
CA GLU A 78 23.48 -7.64 1.34
C GLU A 78 22.01 -7.90 1.70
N TRP A 79 21.76 -8.75 2.69
CA TRP A 79 20.40 -9.03 3.16
C TRP A 79 19.77 -7.82 3.84
N PHE A 80 20.55 -7.07 4.62
CA PHE A 80 20.11 -5.80 5.18
C PHE A 80 19.69 -4.82 4.09
N ARG A 81 20.45 -4.73 2.98
CA ARG A 81 20.09 -3.87 1.84
C ARG A 81 18.77 -4.28 1.19
N PHE A 82 18.51 -5.57 1.04
CA PHE A 82 17.23 -6.04 0.49
C PHE A 82 16.06 -5.72 1.40
N ALA A 83 16.19 -5.99 2.70
CA ALA A 83 15.15 -5.67 3.68
C ALA A 83 14.90 -4.14 3.79
N SER A 84 15.96 -3.33 3.71
CA SER A 84 15.85 -1.85 3.71
C SER A 84 15.06 -1.36 2.51
N ARG A 85 15.39 -1.85 1.30
CA ARG A 85 14.67 -1.50 0.07
C ARG A 85 13.20 -1.93 0.10
N ALA A 86 12.90 -3.08 0.69
CA ALA A 86 11.53 -3.52 0.91
C ALA A 86 10.78 -2.57 1.87
N SER A 87 11.41 -2.17 2.98
CA SER A 87 10.84 -1.19 3.93
C SER A 87 10.56 0.15 3.24
N GLU A 88 11.52 0.69 2.48
CA GLU A 88 11.37 1.94 1.72
C GLU A 88 10.22 1.87 0.70
N ALA A 89 10.11 0.76 -0.05
CA ALA A 89 9.03 0.57 -1.01
C ALA A 89 7.65 0.48 -0.32
N LEU A 90 7.56 -0.22 0.82
CA LEU A 90 6.34 -0.31 1.61
C LEU A 90 5.95 1.03 2.24
N PHE A 91 6.93 1.81 2.71
CA PHE A 91 6.70 3.16 3.23
C PHE A 91 6.15 4.08 2.15
N ASN A 92 6.76 4.09 0.96
CA ASN A 92 6.25 4.87 -0.18
C ASN A 92 4.83 4.45 -0.57
N LEU A 93 4.54 3.14 -0.59
CA LEU A 93 3.18 2.64 -0.85
C LEU A 93 2.18 3.13 0.21
N TYR A 94 2.53 3.00 1.50
CA TYR A 94 1.68 3.44 2.61
C TYR A 94 1.38 4.94 2.52
N GLN A 95 2.39 5.77 2.25
CA GLN A 95 2.23 7.22 2.11
C GLN A 95 1.34 7.57 0.91
N SER A 96 1.58 6.97 -0.27
CA SER A 96 0.76 7.22 -1.46
C SER A 96 -0.71 6.81 -1.27
N LEU A 97 -0.96 5.71 -0.55
CA LEU A 97 -2.32 5.31 -0.19
C LEU A 97 -2.95 6.32 0.79
N GLY A 98 -2.21 6.76 1.79
CA GLY A 98 -2.65 7.76 2.76
C GLY A 98 -3.00 9.10 2.12
N GLU A 99 -2.19 9.58 1.18
CA GLU A 99 -2.44 10.80 0.41
C GLU A 99 -3.76 10.72 -0.37
N ALA A 100 -3.97 9.63 -1.11
CA ALA A 100 -5.21 9.41 -1.86
C ALA A 100 -6.45 9.30 -0.95
N GLN A 101 -6.32 8.78 0.27
CA GLN A 101 -7.40 8.75 1.25
C GLN A 101 -7.75 10.16 1.77
N LEU A 102 -6.76 11.05 1.95
CA LEU A 102 -7.01 12.41 2.44
C LEU A 102 -7.67 13.29 1.37
N GLU A 103 -7.32 13.11 0.11
CA GLU A 103 -7.93 13.83 -1.01
C GLU A 103 -9.45 13.62 -1.09
N THR A 104 -9.97 12.45 -0.70
CA THR A 104 -11.41 12.18 -0.70
C THR A 104 -12.16 12.78 0.49
N HIS A 105 -11.47 13.06 1.59
CA HIS A 105 -12.08 13.63 2.81
C HIS A 105 -11.97 15.17 2.89
N HIS A 106 -11.35 15.82 1.91
CA HIS A 106 -11.12 17.28 1.92
C HIS A 106 -12.42 18.13 1.77
N ASP A 107 -13.59 17.52 1.57
CA ASP A 107 -14.87 18.23 1.33
C ASP A 107 -15.96 17.98 2.40
N ASP A 108 -15.71 17.14 3.42
CA ASP A 108 -16.77 16.70 4.36
C ASP A 108 -16.78 17.45 5.71
N GLY A 109 -16.01 18.53 5.84
CA GLY A 109 -15.86 19.27 7.09
C GLY A 109 -16.74 20.50 7.20
N MET A 110 -18.06 20.37 7.41
CA MET A 110 -18.75 21.42 8.17
C MET A 110 -18.16 21.43 9.56
N ARG A 111 -17.69 22.60 10.01
CA ARG A 111 -17.17 22.72 11.37
C ARG A 111 -18.33 22.53 12.36
N PRO A 112 -18.11 21.97 13.57
CA PRO A 112 -19.16 21.82 14.58
C PRO A 112 -19.93 23.13 14.90
N GLU A 113 -19.26 24.26 14.70
CA GLU A 113 -19.77 25.63 14.83
C GLU A 113 -20.79 26.04 13.75
N GLU A 114 -20.89 25.29 12.65
CA GLU A 114 -21.92 25.47 11.59
C GLU A 114 -23.18 24.62 11.84
N LEU A 115 -23.11 23.62 12.75
CA LEU A 115 -24.26 22.82 13.19
C LEU A 115 -25.12 23.51 14.26
N ASN A 116 -24.58 24.53 14.93
CA ASN A 116 -25.22 25.19 16.07
C ASN A 116 -25.99 26.47 15.69
N ALA A 117 -26.04 26.82 14.39
CA ALA A 117 -26.68 28.04 13.90
C ALA A 117 -28.17 27.89 13.55
N SER A 118 -28.78 26.71 13.76
CA SER A 118 -30.19 26.45 13.38
C SER A 118 -31.18 26.34 14.54
N ASN A 119 -30.82 26.74 15.75
CA ASN A 119 -31.69 26.61 16.93
C ASN A 119 -32.18 27.93 17.53
N ASP A 120 -32.02 29.06 16.83
CA ASP A 120 -32.64 30.33 17.21
C ASP A 120 -33.78 30.67 16.23
N ASP A 121 -34.94 30.04 16.43
CA ASP A 121 -36.27 30.50 15.97
C ASP A 121 -37.28 30.38 17.14
#